data_AF-A0A0D2FFC5-F1
#
_entry.id   AF-A0A0D2FFC5-F1
#
_cell.length_a   1.000
_cell.length_b   1.000
_cell.length_c   1.000
_cell.angle_alpha   90.00
_cell.angle_beta   90.00
_cell.angle_gamma   90.00
#
_symmetry.space_group_name_H-M   'P 1'
#
loop_
_entity.id
_entity.type
_entity.pdbx_description
1 polymer ?
#
loop_
_entity_poly.entity_id
_entity_poly.type
_entity_poly.pdbx_seq_one_letter_code
_entity_poly.pdbx_strand_id
1 'polypeptide(L)'
;MRHGASGLIEQTRRLTSCRCRPFSSRFRATPLSFRHHDPAIVPSRRGYSQQSTRPEQSSPSSPSLPARTWSTPLAKTIAQAIEVTGPISIASYMRQCLTNPDGGYYTKGLASPTDADQFGSAGDFITSPEISQIFGELVGIWFMTEWMAQGRPSAGVQFIEVGPGRGTLMSDILRTIGQFKTFANAISAVWLVEAGDGLRKRQKDLLCGETAVLKEVRDSSGRNVCFEAISSQGIPVRWVEDVALLPGRNEGKGGDVHVPFIVAHEFFDALPIHAFESVAPKPEEAEVDTKAQLLTEAELRKHRSSTTSKLPQWRELLVAPTTPNLTALLSRDSGKSPDHREHDPEFQLTLAKASTPSSLVIPERPRYRALKSQVSSRVEVSPESSRYVMEFAHRIGGDSQLSSSPPASKSTPAGAALIIDYGPLDTVPVNSLRAIRKHKIISPFVYAGDADISADVDFGALADAALEASPGVEVHGPVEQGMWLTQLGIKERAERLLKELAKNSHGADSPEIEKRKTNLETGWKRLVEGGPKGMGKAYKVMAIVPENGGRRRPVGFGGHVVG
;
A
#
# COMPACT_ATOMS: atom_id res chain seq x y z
N MET A 1 -44.13 -6.73 52.05
CA MET A 1 -44.40 -7.83 52.99
C MET A 1 -44.05 -9.15 52.31
N ARG A 2 -43.15 -9.94 52.94
CA ARG A 2 -42.92 -11.40 52.90
C ARG A 2 -42.71 -12.07 51.51
N HIS A 3 -41.50 -12.48 51.13
CA HIS A 3 -40.69 -13.65 51.56
C HIS A 3 -41.13 -15.01 50.99
N GLY A 4 -40.18 -15.70 50.36
CA GLY A 4 -40.29 -17.11 49.96
C GLY A 4 -39.00 -17.62 49.31
N ALA A 5 -37.98 -17.82 50.15
CA ALA A 5 -36.72 -18.48 49.82
C ALA A 5 -36.83 -19.99 50.04
N SER A 6 -36.08 -20.79 49.28
CA SER A 6 -35.72 -22.16 49.63
C SER A 6 -34.32 -22.44 49.06
N GLY A 7 -33.37 -22.61 49.96
CA GLY A 7 -32.07 -23.24 49.67
C GLY A 7 -32.02 -24.64 50.29
N LEU A 8 -30.77 -25.14 50.42
CA LEU A 8 -30.30 -26.40 51.03
C LEU A 8 -30.25 -27.60 50.04
N ILE A 9 -29.17 -28.38 49.86
CA ILE A 9 -28.07 -28.77 50.76
C ILE A 9 -26.83 -29.27 49.96
N GLU A 10 -25.65 -28.99 50.51
CA GLU A 10 -24.35 -29.63 50.22
C GLU A 10 -24.37 -31.15 50.49
N GLN A 11 -23.73 -31.96 49.65
CA GLN A 11 -22.97 -33.09 50.19
C GLN A 11 -21.75 -33.46 49.34
N THR A 12 -20.64 -33.37 50.05
CA THR A 12 -19.28 -33.83 49.80
C THR A 12 -19.16 -35.30 49.38
N ARG A 13 -18.29 -35.58 48.41
CA ARG A 13 -17.44 -36.80 48.43
C ARG A 13 -16.10 -36.57 47.72
N ARG A 14 -15.04 -36.75 48.50
CA ARG A 14 -13.63 -36.84 48.11
C ARG A 14 -13.36 -38.17 47.39
N LEU A 15 -12.31 -38.19 46.55
CA LEU A 15 -11.29 -39.25 46.33
C LEU A 15 -10.30 -38.71 45.26
N THR A 16 -9.23 -38.02 45.67
CA THR A 16 -7.81 -38.46 45.72
C THR A 16 -7.13 -38.88 44.40
N SER A 17 -6.11 -38.06 44.05
CA SER A 17 -4.76 -38.44 43.61
C SER A 17 -4.52 -39.01 42.20
N CYS A 18 -3.96 -38.17 41.31
CA CYS A 18 -2.61 -38.41 40.77
C CYS A 18 -2.04 -37.12 40.14
N ARG A 19 -0.85 -36.68 40.60
CA ARG A 19 -0.11 -35.52 40.11
C ARG A 19 0.96 -35.97 39.11
N CYS A 20 0.99 -35.39 37.92
CA CYS A 20 2.19 -35.32 37.07
C CYS A 20 2.46 -33.84 36.74
N ARG A 21 3.66 -33.37 37.08
CA ARG A 21 4.14 -31.98 36.94
C ARG A 21 4.76 -31.72 35.56
N PRO A 22 4.78 -30.46 35.10
CA PRO A 22 5.36 -30.06 33.83
C PRO A 22 6.89 -29.91 33.89
N PHE A 23 7.54 -30.24 32.79
CA PHE A 23 8.97 -30.20 32.56
C PHE A 23 9.38 -28.77 32.16
N SER A 24 10.30 -28.15 32.90
CA SER A 24 11.08 -27.00 32.45
C SER A 24 12.56 -27.30 32.69
N SER A 25 13.39 -27.08 31.69
CA SER A 25 14.85 -27.17 31.84
C SER A 25 15.52 -25.98 31.16
N ARG A 26 15.91 -25.00 31.99
CA ARG A 26 17.02 -24.09 31.72
C ARG A 26 18.31 -24.85 31.99
N PHE A 27 19.28 -24.82 31.09
CA PHE A 27 20.68 -25.06 31.48
C PHE A 27 21.61 -24.04 30.84
N ARG A 28 22.31 -23.35 31.74
CA ARG A 28 23.39 -22.37 31.57
C ARG A 28 24.69 -23.19 31.54
N ALA A 29 25.60 -22.90 30.61
CA ALA A 29 26.92 -23.51 30.57
C ALA A 29 27.99 -22.52 31.07
N THR A 30 28.79 -22.95 32.04
CA THR A 30 30.05 -22.32 32.50
C THR A 30 31.02 -23.43 32.95
N PRO A 31 32.34 -23.16 32.98
CA PRO A 31 33.37 -24.06 32.45
C PRO A 31 34.03 -24.97 33.50
N LEU A 32 34.67 -26.03 33.02
CA LEU A 32 35.50 -26.95 33.83
C LEU A 32 36.97 -26.54 33.77
N SER A 33 37.57 -26.45 34.96
CA SER A 33 38.99 -26.26 35.25
C SER A 33 39.57 -27.57 35.78
N PHE A 34 40.81 -27.89 35.39
CA PHE A 34 41.66 -28.85 36.10
C PHE A 34 43.08 -28.25 36.27
N ARG A 35 43.65 -28.45 37.46
CA ARG A 35 44.88 -27.84 37.97
C ARG A 35 46.15 -28.67 37.67
N HIS A 36 47.20 -27.94 37.34
CA HIS A 36 48.63 -27.99 37.72
C HIS A 36 49.43 -29.29 37.89
N HIS A 37 50.59 -29.30 37.22
CA HIS A 37 51.89 -29.63 37.80
C HIS A 37 52.96 -28.59 37.36
N ASP A 38 53.65 -28.00 38.33
CA ASP A 38 54.92 -27.24 38.23
C ASP A 38 56.12 -28.20 38.51
N PRO A 39 57.42 -27.88 38.32
CA PRO A 39 58.04 -26.53 38.39
C PRO A 39 59.26 -26.23 37.46
N ALA A 40 59.72 -24.97 37.47
CA ALA A 40 61.10 -24.52 37.77
C ALA A 40 61.57 -23.27 36.96
N ILE A 41 62.45 -22.51 37.59
CA ILE A 41 62.70 -21.06 37.48
C ILE A 41 64.10 -20.77 36.86
N VAL A 42 64.16 -19.86 35.86
CA VAL A 42 65.17 -18.78 35.58
C VAL A 42 66.57 -19.19 34.99
N PRO A 43 67.36 -18.33 34.26
CA PRO A 43 67.20 -16.91 33.85
C PRO A 43 67.37 -16.53 32.36
N SER A 44 66.90 -15.31 32.07
CA SER A 44 67.36 -14.30 31.10
C SER A 44 68.74 -14.47 30.42
N ARG A 45 68.76 -14.34 29.07
CA ARG A 45 69.83 -13.65 28.32
C ARG A 45 69.28 -12.83 27.16
N ARG A 46 69.71 -11.57 27.09
CA ARG A 46 69.54 -10.63 25.98
C ARG A 46 70.43 -10.99 24.78
N GLY A 47 69.91 -10.67 23.58
CA GLY A 47 70.70 -10.19 22.44
C GLY A 47 71.05 -11.24 21.39
N TYR A 48 70.49 -11.13 20.18
CA TYR A 48 71.13 -10.46 19.04
C TYR A 48 70.21 -10.52 17.81
N SER A 49 70.10 -9.38 17.11
CA SER A 49 69.44 -9.29 15.81
C SER A 49 70.31 -9.93 14.73
N GLN A 50 69.70 -10.75 13.86
CA GLN A 50 70.18 -10.87 12.48
C GLN A 50 68.97 -10.77 11.54
N GLN A 51 68.93 -9.66 10.81
CA GLN A 51 68.11 -9.51 9.62
C GLN A 51 68.62 -10.48 8.56
N SER A 52 67.76 -11.39 8.10
CA SER A 52 67.95 -12.12 6.86
C SER A 52 66.91 -11.62 5.88
N THR A 53 67.36 -10.81 4.92
CA THR A 53 66.59 -10.29 3.80
C THR A 53 66.36 -11.42 2.79
N ARG A 54 65.14 -11.93 2.74
CA ARG A 54 64.67 -12.78 1.64
C ARG A 54 63.85 -11.89 0.70
N PRO A 55 64.16 -11.81 -0.61
CA PRO A 55 63.36 -11.00 -1.52
C PRO A 55 61.97 -11.64 -1.64
N GLU A 56 60.94 -10.91 -1.24
CA GLU A 56 59.54 -11.26 -1.52
C GLU A 56 59.35 -11.23 -3.03
N GLN A 57 59.09 -12.40 -3.61
CA GLN A 57 58.56 -12.52 -4.96
C GLN A 57 57.16 -11.91 -4.97
N SER A 58 57.02 -10.73 -5.56
CA SER A 58 55.73 -10.17 -5.91
C SER A 58 55.09 -11.06 -6.98
N SER A 59 54.08 -11.82 -6.59
CA SER A 59 53.11 -12.38 -7.52
C SER A 59 52.45 -11.22 -8.26
N PRO A 60 52.27 -11.29 -9.60
CA PRO A 60 51.49 -10.27 -10.29
C PRO A 60 50.04 -10.38 -9.81
N SER A 61 49.58 -9.36 -9.08
CA SER A 61 48.16 -9.19 -8.79
C SER A 61 47.46 -8.99 -10.13
N SER A 62 46.70 -10.00 -10.56
CA SER A 62 45.70 -9.83 -11.61
C SER A 62 44.87 -8.60 -11.27
N PRO A 63 44.64 -7.65 -12.21
CA PRO A 63 43.77 -6.53 -11.93
C PRO A 63 42.37 -7.07 -11.65
N SER A 64 42.00 -7.18 -10.37
CA SER A 64 40.62 -7.46 -9.99
C SER A 64 39.82 -6.22 -10.34
N LEU A 65 38.75 -6.40 -11.13
CA LEU A 65 37.79 -5.34 -11.36
C LEU A 65 37.32 -4.82 -9.99
N PRO A 66 37.29 -3.50 -9.75
CA PRO A 66 36.84 -2.97 -8.49
C PRO A 66 35.43 -3.47 -8.20
N ALA A 67 35.22 -4.00 -6.99
CA ALA A 67 33.93 -4.52 -6.57
C ALA A 67 32.87 -3.42 -6.70
N ARG A 68 31.76 -3.73 -7.36
CA ARG A 68 30.65 -2.80 -7.56
C ARG A 68 30.16 -2.26 -6.20
N THR A 69 30.11 -0.94 -6.08
CA THR A 69 29.52 -0.26 -4.93
C THR A 69 28.02 -0.07 -5.14
N TRP A 70 27.21 -0.56 -4.21
CA TRP A 70 25.75 -0.40 -4.21
C TRP A 70 25.34 0.81 -3.37
N SER A 71 24.24 1.46 -3.74
CA SER A 71 23.73 2.65 -3.07
C SER A 71 23.14 2.36 -1.69
N THR A 72 22.53 1.19 -1.52
CA THR A 72 21.97 0.72 -0.25
C THR A 72 22.32 -0.75 0.02
N PRO A 73 22.31 -1.20 1.30
CA PRO A 73 22.44 -2.63 1.63
C PRO A 73 21.36 -3.47 0.96
N LEU A 74 20.12 -2.97 0.88
CA LEU A 74 19.01 -3.66 0.24
C LEU A 74 19.25 -3.82 -1.27
N ALA A 75 19.77 -2.81 -1.97
CA ALA A 75 20.12 -2.92 -3.38
C ALA A 75 21.11 -4.05 -3.63
N LYS A 76 22.13 -4.19 -2.77
CA LYS A 76 23.08 -5.30 -2.84
C LYS A 76 22.38 -6.65 -2.65
N THR A 77 21.52 -6.78 -1.66
CA THR A 77 20.78 -8.03 -1.39
C THR A 77 19.88 -8.42 -2.55
N ILE A 78 19.14 -7.46 -3.13
CA ILE A 78 18.28 -7.69 -4.30
C ILE A 78 19.12 -8.17 -5.49
N ALA A 79 20.27 -7.52 -5.74
CA ALA A 79 21.14 -7.91 -6.84
C ALA A 79 21.71 -9.32 -6.67
N GLN A 80 22.18 -9.67 -5.47
CA GLN A 80 22.66 -11.02 -5.15
C GLN A 80 21.56 -12.07 -5.32
N ALA A 81 20.33 -11.75 -4.93
CA ALA A 81 19.20 -12.63 -5.16
C ALA A 81 18.94 -12.84 -6.66
N ILE A 82 18.92 -11.78 -7.46
CA ILE A 82 18.74 -11.85 -8.92
C ILE A 82 19.87 -12.61 -9.61
N GLU A 83 21.11 -12.49 -9.15
CA GLU A 83 22.25 -13.26 -9.67
C GLU A 83 22.04 -14.79 -9.51
N VAL A 84 21.35 -15.20 -8.44
CA VAL A 84 21.08 -16.62 -8.14
C VAL A 84 19.79 -17.12 -8.80
N THR A 85 18.71 -16.34 -8.76
CA THR A 85 17.37 -16.78 -9.20
C THR A 85 17.01 -16.35 -10.62
N GLY A 86 17.77 -15.42 -11.20
CA GLY A 86 17.46 -14.73 -12.45
C GLY A 86 16.63 -13.45 -12.24
N PRO A 87 16.35 -12.70 -13.33
CA PRO A 87 15.58 -11.46 -13.27
C PRO A 87 14.21 -11.64 -12.62
N ILE A 88 13.80 -10.67 -11.80
CA ILE A 88 12.54 -10.71 -11.05
C ILE A 88 11.50 -9.79 -11.67
N SER A 89 10.21 -9.99 -11.37
CA SER A 89 9.17 -9.07 -11.85
C SER A 89 9.31 -7.68 -11.23
N ILE A 90 8.78 -6.65 -11.90
CA ILE A 90 8.64 -5.30 -11.32
C ILE A 90 7.87 -5.37 -10.01
N ALA A 91 6.80 -6.16 -9.93
CA ALA A 91 6.02 -6.33 -8.70
C ALA A 91 6.88 -6.87 -7.54
N SER A 92 7.76 -7.84 -7.82
CA SER A 92 8.67 -8.37 -6.80
C SER A 92 9.68 -7.32 -6.38
N TYR A 93 10.23 -6.55 -7.32
CA TYR A 93 11.14 -5.46 -7.03
C TYR A 93 10.49 -4.36 -6.20
N MET A 94 9.28 -3.91 -6.55
CA MET A 94 8.51 -2.93 -5.77
C MET A 94 8.26 -3.44 -4.34
N ARG A 95 7.82 -4.69 -4.18
CA ARG A 95 7.60 -5.27 -2.85
C ARG A 95 8.88 -5.30 -2.01
N GLN A 96 10.02 -5.63 -2.62
CA GLN A 96 11.31 -5.58 -1.94
C GLN A 96 11.68 -4.14 -1.53
N CYS A 97 11.53 -3.18 -2.45
CA CYS A 97 11.86 -1.78 -2.19
C CYS A 97 10.93 -1.12 -1.18
N LEU A 98 9.64 -1.46 -1.14
CA LEU A 98 8.65 -0.74 -0.33
C LEU A 98 8.43 -1.41 1.03
N THR A 99 8.36 -2.75 1.09
CA THR A 99 7.84 -3.45 2.28
C THR A 99 8.75 -4.58 2.77
N ASN A 100 10.02 -4.67 2.33
CA ASN A 100 10.94 -5.67 2.87
C ASN A 100 11.24 -5.38 4.37
N PRO A 101 11.05 -6.33 5.30
CA PRO A 101 11.40 -6.14 6.71
C PRO A 101 12.84 -5.68 6.97
N ASP A 102 13.78 -6.09 6.13
CA ASP A 102 15.22 -5.82 6.27
C ASP A 102 15.66 -4.48 5.65
N GLY A 103 14.75 -3.68 5.10
CA GLY A 103 15.14 -2.39 4.52
C GLY A 103 14.19 -1.71 3.53
N GLY A 104 12.94 -2.13 3.44
CA GLY A 104 11.93 -1.50 2.59
C GLY A 104 11.58 -0.09 3.05
N TYR A 105 11.08 0.74 2.13
CA TYR A 105 10.79 2.14 2.37
C TYR A 105 9.81 2.35 3.54
N TYR A 106 8.67 1.67 3.55
CA TYR A 106 7.66 1.79 4.61
C TYR A 106 7.92 0.90 5.84
N THR A 107 8.86 -0.04 5.74
CA THR A 107 9.16 -1.04 6.79
C THR A 107 10.50 -0.83 7.48
N LYS A 108 11.38 0.04 6.94
CA LYS A 108 12.52 0.59 7.67
C LYS A 108 11.94 1.31 8.87
N GLY A 109 11.89 0.59 10.00
CA GLY A 109 11.56 1.18 11.27
C GLY A 109 12.41 2.43 11.44
N LEU A 110 11.79 3.49 11.97
CA LEU A 110 12.47 4.65 12.54
C LEU A 110 13.44 4.13 13.61
N ALA A 111 14.62 3.66 13.19
CA ALA A 111 15.63 3.02 14.02
C ALA A 111 16.32 4.07 14.91
N SER A 112 16.16 5.35 14.58
CA SER A 112 16.61 6.48 15.37
C SER A 112 15.54 7.59 15.44
N PRO A 113 15.46 8.37 16.55
CA PRO A 113 14.71 9.63 16.60
C PRO A 113 15.13 10.67 15.55
N THR A 114 16.24 10.42 14.84
CA THR A 114 16.76 11.24 13.74
C THR A 114 16.37 10.73 12.36
N ASP A 115 15.72 9.57 12.25
CA ASP A 115 15.23 9.08 10.97
C ASP A 115 14.05 9.95 10.55
N ALA A 116 14.25 10.65 9.43
CA ALA A 116 13.35 11.68 8.94
C ALA A 116 11.94 11.12 8.73
N ASP A 117 10.94 11.89 9.15
CA ASP A 117 9.54 11.65 8.80
C ASP A 117 9.42 11.58 7.27
N GLN A 118 9.01 10.43 6.72
CA GLN A 118 8.91 10.20 5.27
C GLN A 118 7.84 11.10 4.61
N PHE A 119 6.87 11.57 5.40
CA PHE A 119 5.71 12.34 4.93
C PHE A 119 5.80 13.82 5.28
N GLY A 120 5.37 14.67 4.36
CA GLY A 120 5.20 16.11 4.58
C GLY A 120 6.37 16.96 4.07
N SER A 121 6.40 18.24 4.45
CA SER A 121 7.37 19.21 3.90
C SER A 121 8.83 18.91 4.23
N ALA A 122 9.09 18.16 5.31
CA ALA A 122 10.41 17.68 5.70
C ALA A 122 10.72 16.24 5.21
N GLY A 123 9.73 15.54 4.65
CA GLY A 123 9.85 14.18 4.12
C GLY A 123 10.19 14.11 2.64
N ASP A 124 9.91 12.99 1.99
CA ASP A 124 10.20 12.79 0.56
C ASP A 124 9.09 13.31 -0.36
N PHE A 125 7.84 13.34 0.11
CA PHE A 125 6.69 13.85 -0.64
C PHE A 125 5.64 14.50 0.28
N ILE A 126 4.75 15.32 -0.32
CA ILE A 126 3.64 15.99 0.35
C ILE A 126 2.33 15.54 -0.29
N THR A 127 1.46 14.92 0.51
CA THR A 127 0.15 14.40 0.09
C THR A 127 -0.97 15.44 0.23
N SER A 128 -2.13 15.20 -0.38
CA SER A 128 -3.26 16.15 -0.35
C SER A 128 -3.73 16.57 1.07
N PRO A 129 -3.90 15.66 2.05
CA PRO A 129 -4.24 16.01 3.43
C PRO A 129 -3.21 16.92 4.12
N GLU A 130 -1.93 16.76 3.79
CA GLU A 130 -0.83 17.55 4.37
C GLU A 130 -0.71 18.94 3.73
N ILE A 131 -1.31 19.15 2.54
CA ILE A 131 -1.33 20.45 1.85
C ILE A 131 -2.41 21.37 2.43
N SER A 132 -3.62 20.85 2.66
CA SER A 132 -4.73 21.66 3.15
C SER A 132 -5.80 20.81 3.84
N GLN A 133 -6.18 21.23 5.05
CA GLN A 133 -7.29 20.64 5.81
C GLN A 133 -8.61 20.60 5.00
N ILE A 134 -8.78 21.51 4.03
CA ILE A 134 -10.02 21.58 3.23
C ILE A 134 -10.22 20.27 2.45
N PHE A 135 -9.14 19.59 2.06
CA PHE A 135 -9.24 18.31 1.37
C PHE A 135 -10.00 17.27 2.21
N GLY A 136 -9.56 17.02 3.45
CA GLY A 136 -10.21 16.06 4.34
C GLY A 136 -11.62 16.49 4.77
N GLU A 137 -11.86 17.80 4.90
CA GLU A 137 -13.20 18.33 5.15
C GLU A 137 -14.16 17.99 4.01
N LEU A 138 -13.75 18.20 2.75
CA LEU A 138 -14.61 17.91 1.59
C LEU A 138 -14.82 16.41 1.37
N VAL A 139 -13.81 15.58 1.65
CA VAL A 139 -13.99 14.11 1.65
C VAL A 139 -15.03 13.69 2.70
N GLY A 140 -14.97 14.26 3.91
CA GLY A 140 -15.97 14.03 4.95
C GLY A 140 -17.38 14.48 4.54
N ILE A 141 -17.49 15.64 3.88
CA ILE A 141 -18.76 16.12 3.30
C ILE A 141 -19.27 15.18 2.21
N TRP A 142 -18.41 14.69 1.33
CA TRP A 142 -18.81 13.74 0.29
C TRP A 142 -19.44 12.48 0.90
N PHE A 143 -18.80 11.87 1.90
CA PHE A 143 -19.38 10.73 2.62
C PHE A 143 -20.70 11.05 3.31
N MET A 144 -20.86 12.26 3.85
CA MET A 144 -22.13 12.69 4.39
C MET A 144 -23.23 12.71 3.31
N THR A 145 -22.93 13.15 2.09
CA THR A 145 -23.91 13.12 0.99
C THR A 145 -24.32 11.71 0.60
N GLU A 146 -23.38 10.76 0.65
CA GLU A 146 -23.67 9.34 0.39
C GLU A 146 -24.50 8.71 1.51
N TRP A 147 -24.18 9.03 2.77
CA TRP A 147 -24.99 8.62 3.92
C TRP A 147 -26.42 9.16 3.86
N MET A 148 -26.61 10.42 3.43
CA MET A 148 -27.92 11.01 3.20
C MET A 148 -28.69 10.30 2.08
N ALA A 149 -28.02 10.02 0.96
CA ALA A 149 -28.62 9.34 -0.19
C ALA A 149 -29.09 7.91 0.15
N GLN A 150 -28.47 7.28 1.15
CA GLN A 150 -28.81 5.94 1.62
C GLN A 150 -29.82 5.93 2.78
N GLY A 151 -30.58 7.01 2.95
CA GLY A 151 -31.66 7.07 3.94
C GLY A 151 -31.22 7.34 5.37
N ARG A 152 -30.00 7.88 5.56
CA ARG A 152 -29.46 8.30 6.86
C ARG A 152 -29.49 7.16 7.91
N PRO A 153 -28.83 6.01 7.66
CA PRO A 153 -28.80 4.92 8.63
C PRO A 153 -28.32 5.43 9.98
N SER A 154 -29.07 5.11 11.04
CA SER A 154 -28.87 5.67 12.38
C SER A 154 -27.78 4.96 13.19
N ALA A 155 -27.30 3.81 12.72
CA ALA A 155 -26.27 2.99 13.35
C ALA A 155 -25.52 2.16 12.30
N GLY A 156 -24.44 1.50 12.72
CA GLY A 156 -23.68 0.56 11.88
C GLY A 156 -22.69 1.20 10.89
N VAL A 157 -22.57 2.52 10.86
CA VAL A 157 -21.62 3.23 9.98
C VAL A 157 -20.20 2.89 10.41
N GLN A 158 -19.35 2.50 9.45
CA GLN A 158 -17.94 2.22 9.68
C GLN A 158 -17.10 3.02 8.69
N PHE A 159 -16.17 3.82 9.19
CA PHE A 159 -15.14 4.41 8.32
C PHE A 159 -13.98 3.43 8.20
N ILE A 160 -13.51 3.20 6.98
CA ILE A 160 -12.38 2.33 6.67
C ILE A 160 -11.40 3.16 5.83
N GLU A 161 -10.17 3.35 6.30
CA GLU A 161 -9.11 3.97 5.51
C GLU A 161 -8.01 2.96 5.25
N VAL A 162 -7.64 2.81 3.99
CA VAL A 162 -6.56 1.91 3.57
C VAL A 162 -5.33 2.75 3.25
N GLY A 163 -4.21 2.45 3.92
CA GLY A 163 -3.00 3.27 3.86
C GLY A 163 -3.18 4.68 4.45
N PRO A 164 -3.46 4.83 5.76
CA PRO A 164 -3.80 6.14 6.34
C PRO A 164 -2.63 7.13 6.42
N GLY A 165 -1.40 6.68 6.15
CA GLY A 165 -0.18 7.47 6.36
C GLY A 165 -0.10 7.96 7.82
N ARG A 166 -0.18 9.28 8.03
CA ARG A 166 -0.16 9.89 9.36
C ARG A 166 -1.52 9.87 10.09
N GLY A 167 -2.61 9.50 9.40
CA GLY A 167 -3.98 9.56 9.90
C GLY A 167 -4.62 10.96 9.78
N THR A 168 -3.96 11.90 9.09
CA THR A 168 -4.41 13.28 8.92
C THR A 168 -5.76 13.36 8.21
N LEU A 169 -5.97 12.54 7.16
CA LEU A 169 -7.22 12.49 6.41
C LEU A 169 -8.39 12.05 7.30
N MET A 170 -8.27 10.91 8.00
CA MET A 170 -9.31 10.49 8.95
C MET A 170 -9.56 11.52 10.04
N SER A 171 -8.51 12.16 10.56
CA SER A 171 -8.65 13.20 11.59
C SER A 171 -9.54 14.35 11.09
N ASP A 172 -9.32 14.83 9.86
CA ASP A 172 -10.14 15.88 9.24
C ASP A 172 -11.57 15.41 8.93
N ILE A 173 -11.74 14.18 8.45
CA ILE A 173 -13.06 13.57 8.19
C ILE A 173 -13.87 13.52 9.50
N LEU A 174 -13.32 12.95 10.58
CA LEU A 174 -13.99 12.84 11.87
C LEU A 174 -14.25 14.20 12.49
N ARG A 175 -13.32 15.15 12.40
CA ARG A 175 -13.51 16.53 12.88
C ARG A 175 -14.69 17.21 12.17
N THR A 176 -14.82 16.99 10.87
CA THR A 176 -15.90 17.57 10.03
C THR A 176 -17.24 16.93 10.34
N ILE A 177 -17.29 15.59 10.35
CA ILE A 177 -18.52 14.84 10.63
C ILE A 177 -19.00 15.06 12.07
N GLY A 178 -18.09 15.28 13.03
CA GLY A 178 -18.42 15.59 14.42
C GLY A 178 -19.28 16.85 14.62
N GLN A 179 -19.35 17.74 13.62
CA GLN A 179 -20.28 18.88 13.60
C GLN A 179 -21.73 18.46 13.33
N PHE A 180 -21.95 17.31 12.68
CA PHE A 180 -23.25 16.78 12.29
C PHE A 180 -23.65 15.62 13.21
N LYS A 181 -24.25 15.94 14.37
CA LYS A 181 -24.51 14.96 15.44
C LYS A 181 -25.27 13.71 15.01
N THR A 182 -26.25 13.83 14.10
CA THR A 182 -26.99 12.67 13.58
C THR A 182 -26.08 11.69 12.86
N PHE A 183 -25.16 12.19 12.03
CA PHE A 183 -24.23 11.32 11.30
C PHE A 183 -23.12 10.81 12.22
N ALA A 184 -22.55 11.68 13.07
CA ALA A 184 -21.53 11.30 14.04
C ALA A 184 -21.99 10.17 14.98
N ASN A 185 -23.23 10.22 15.45
CA ASN A 185 -23.81 9.19 16.34
C ASN A 185 -24.05 7.84 15.64
N ALA A 186 -24.14 7.84 14.30
CA ALA A 186 -24.30 6.60 13.54
C ALA A 186 -22.99 5.81 13.42
N ILE A 187 -21.83 6.46 13.63
CA ILE A 187 -20.49 5.87 13.51
C ILE A 187 -20.27 4.87 14.65
N SER A 188 -20.14 3.60 14.26
CA SER A 188 -19.87 2.49 15.17
C SER A 188 -18.36 2.26 15.39
N ALA A 189 -17.53 2.49 14.38
CA ALA A 189 -16.09 2.31 14.43
C ALA A 189 -15.36 2.99 13.27
N VAL A 190 -14.08 3.25 13.47
CA VAL A 190 -13.09 3.58 12.44
C VAL A 190 -12.10 2.43 12.33
N TRP A 191 -11.82 1.99 11.12
CA TRP A 191 -10.85 0.94 10.81
C TRP A 191 -9.74 1.51 9.93
N LEU A 192 -8.50 1.32 10.35
CA LEU A 192 -7.31 1.73 9.63
C LEU A 192 -6.54 0.48 9.21
N VAL A 193 -6.37 0.30 7.90
CA VAL A 193 -5.60 -0.83 7.34
C VAL A 193 -4.16 -0.38 7.19
N GLU A 194 -3.32 -0.78 8.15
CA GLU A 194 -1.94 -0.35 8.34
C GLU A 194 -1.08 -1.47 8.94
N ALA A 195 -0.04 -1.86 8.21
CA ALA A 195 0.91 -2.88 8.63
C ALA A 195 2.07 -2.32 9.47
N GLY A 196 2.43 -1.05 9.31
CA GLY A 196 3.57 -0.43 9.97
C GLY A 196 3.30 -0.01 11.42
N ASP A 197 4.02 -0.60 12.37
CA ASP A 197 3.90 -0.28 13.80
C ASP A 197 4.19 1.20 14.11
N GLY A 198 5.17 1.79 13.42
CA GLY A 198 5.54 3.20 13.58
C GLY A 198 4.42 4.15 13.15
N LEU A 199 3.78 3.89 12.02
CA LEU A 199 2.65 4.67 11.52
C LEU A 199 1.41 4.46 12.39
N ARG A 200 1.11 3.21 12.78
CA ARG A 200 0.04 2.89 13.73
C ARG A 200 0.15 3.71 15.02
N LYS A 201 1.36 3.81 15.59
CA LYS A 201 1.59 4.64 16.78
C LYS A 201 1.29 6.12 16.53
N ARG A 202 1.78 6.70 15.42
CA ARG A 202 1.53 8.11 15.07
C ARG A 202 0.05 8.39 14.83
N GLN A 203 -0.64 7.49 14.12
CA GLN A 203 -2.09 7.57 13.89
C GLN A 203 -2.86 7.50 15.22
N LYS A 204 -2.47 6.61 16.13
CA LYS A 204 -3.06 6.51 17.48
C LYS A 204 -2.84 7.79 18.27
N ASP A 205 -1.64 8.34 18.25
CA ASP A 205 -1.32 9.57 18.98
C ASP A 205 -2.14 10.76 18.43
N LEU A 206 -2.34 10.83 17.11
CA LEU A 206 -3.17 11.86 16.46
C LEU A 206 -4.67 11.71 16.75
N LEU A 207 -5.23 10.51 16.58
CA LEU A 207 -6.68 10.29 16.64
C LEU A 207 -7.19 10.08 18.07
N CYS A 208 -6.39 9.42 18.92
CA CYS A 208 -6.77 8.99 20.27
C CYS A 208 -6.02 9.76 21.37
N GLY A 209 -4.93 10.46 21.04
CA GLY A 209 -4.09 11.17 21.99
C GLY A 209 -2.92 10.32 22.51
N GLU A 210 -1.80 10.96 22.85
CA GLU A 210 -0.54 10.29 23.26
C GLU A 210 -0.72 9.36 24.47
N THR A 211 -1.61 9.69 25.40
CA THR A 211 -1.87 8.90 26.60
C THR A 211 -2.85 7.75 26.40
N ALA A 212 -3.51 7.66 25.24
CA ALA A 212 -4.45 6.57 24.98
C ALA A 212 -3.75 5.22 24.94
N VAL A 213 -4.34 4.24 25.63
CA VAL A 213 -3.86 2.87 25.68
C VAL A 213 -4.29 2.13 24.43
N LEU A 214 -3.32 1.65 23.66
CA LEU A 214 -3.55 0.74 22.54
C LEU A 214 -3.73 -0.68 23.09
N LYS A 215 -4.90 -1.28 22.87
CA LYS A 215 -5.23 -2.62 23.34
C LYS A 215 -5.16 -3.61 22.20
N GLU A 216 -4.57 -4.78 22.45
CA GLU A 216 -4.68 -5.91 21.55
C GLU A 216 -6.05 -6.58 21.75
N VAL A 217 -6.81 -6.73 20.66
CA VAL A 217 -8.13 -7.34 20.64
C VAL A 217 -8.11 -8.51 19.67
N ARG A 218 -8.64 -9.65 20.10
CA ARG A 218 -8.78 -10.83 19.24
C ARG A 218 -10.19 -10.89 18.68
N ASP A 219 -10.29 -11.35 17.43
CA ASP A 219 -11.57 -11.62 16.80
C ASP A 219 -12.33 -12.76 17.50
N SER A 220 -13.59 -12.98 17.10
CA SER A 220 -14.42 -14.07 17.61
C SER A 220 -13.81 -15.45 17.39
N SER A 221 -12.97 -15.61 16.35
CA SER A 221 -12.26 -16.85 16.05
C SER A 221 -11.01 -17.07 16.92
N GLY A 222 -10.56 -16.04 17.64
CA GLY A 222 -9.35 -16.03 18.46
C GLY A 222 -8.04 -16.05 17.66
N ARG A 223 -8.12 -16.13 16.33
CA ARG A 223 -6.97 -16.29 15.43
C ARG A 223 -6.43 -14.97 14.92
N ASN A 224 -7.31 -14.00 14.68
CA ASN A 224 -6.91 -12.70 14.16
C ASN A 224 -6.75 -11.71 15.30
N VAL A 225 -5.70 -10.89 15.19
CA VAL A 225 -5.36 -9.86 16.15
C VAL A 225 -5.59 -8.51 15.49
N CYS A 226 -6.30 -7.63 16.17
CA CYS A 226 -6.40 -6.22 15.82
C CYS A 226 -6.01 -5.36 17.03
N PHE A 227 -5.69 -4.10 16.78
CA PHE A 227 -5.40 -3.14 17.85
C PHE A 227 -6.57 -2.17 17.96
N GLU A 228 -6.92 -1.75 19.18
CA GLU A 228 -8.04 -0.86 19.44
C GLU A 228 -7.63 0.27 20.42
N ALA A 229 -8.10 1.48 20.12
CA ALA A 229 -8.07 2.63 21.00
C ALA A 229 -9.36 3.45 20.84
N ILE A 230 -9.61 4.41 21.73
CA ILE A 230 -10.78 5.30 21.64
C ILE A 230 -10.31 6.67 21.19
N SER A 231 -10.92 7.19 20.12
CA SER A 231 -10.63 8.53 19.63
C SER A 231 -11.03 9.61 20.64
N SER A 232 -10.50 10.82 20.44
CA SER A 232 -10.90 12.01 21.21
C SER A 232 -12.41 12.31 21.17
N GLN A 233 -13.13 11.78 20.17
CA GLN A 233 -14.58 11.92 20.02
C GLN A 233 -15.38 10.75 20.62
N GLY A 234 -14.73 9.78 21.28
CA GLY A 234 -15.37 8.60 21.86
C GLY A 234 -15.66 7.47 20.87
N ILE A 235 -15.21 7.59 19.62
CA ILE A 235 -15.39 6.57 18.57
C ILE A 235 -14.27 5.53 18.68
N PRO A 236 -14.57 4.21 18.69
CA PRO A 236 -13.55 3.16 18.62
C PRO A 236 -12.76 3.24 17.31
N VAL A 237 -11.43 3.32 17.42
CA VAL A 237 -10.49 3.24 16.29
C VAL A 237 -9.76 1.91 16.37
N ARG A 238 -9.74 1.18 15.26
CA ARG A 238 -9.12 -0.15 15.17
C ARG A 238 -8.12 -0.22 14.03
N TRP A 239 -7.06 -0.99 14.24
CA TRP A 239 -6.02 -1.22 13.24
C TRP A 239 -5.90 -2.69 12.89
N VAL A 240 -5.79 -2.96 11.60
CA VAL A 240 -5.54 -4.30 11.02
C VAL A 240 -4.48 -4.19 9.93
N GLU A 241 -3.79 -5.29 9.63
CA GLU A 241 -2.71 -5.30 8.65
C GLU A 241 -3.21 -5.43 7.20
N ASP A 242 -4.36 -6.10 7.01
CA ASP A 242 -4.94 -6.34 5.69
C ASP A 242 -6.47 -6.19 5.72
N VAL A 243 -7.06 -5.81 4.58
CA VAL A 243 -8.51 -5.72 4.41
C VAL A 243 -9.23 -7.04 4.67
N ALA A 244 -8.56 -8.18 4.48
CA ALA A 244 -9.10 -9.51 4.79
C ALA A 244 -9.37 -9.73 6.29
N LEU A 245 -8.78 -8.92 7.17
CA LEU A 245 -8.97 -8.99 8.62
C LEU A 245 -10.10 -8.09 9.12
N LEU A 246 -10.72 -7.30 8.24
CA LEU A 246 -11.87 -6.48 8.58
C LEU A 246 -13.10 -7.38 8.83
N PRO A 247 -13.94 -7.05 9.82
CA PRO A 247 -15.08 -7.89 10.18
C PRO A 247 -16.05 -8.07 9.01
N GLY A 248 -16.72 -9.22 8.98
CA GLY A 248 -17.79 -9.47 8.03
C GLY A 248 -18.94 -8.47 8.21
N ARG A 249 -19.74 -8.28 7.15
CA ARG A 249 -20.83 -7.30 7.15
C ARG A 249 -21.91 -7.58 8.20
N ASN A 250 -22.12 -8.86 8.52
CA ASN A 250 -23.14 -9.33 9.46
C ASN A 250 -22.56 -9.66 10.86
N GLU A 251 -21.29 -9.32 11.12
CA GLU A 251 -20.61 -9.64 12.39
C GLU A 251 -20.73 -8.51 13.44
N GLY A 252 -21.66 -7.58 13.26
CA GLY A 252 -21.90 -6.48 14.18
C GLY A 252 -22.42 -6.94 15.55
N LYS A 253 -21.92 -6.32 16.62
CA LYS A 253 -22.50 -6.50 17.96
C LYS A 253 -23.94 -5.98 17.95
N GLY A 254 -24.90 -6.81 18.34
CA GLY A 254 -26.32 -6.44 18.42
C GLY A 254 -27.15 -6.71 17.16
N GLY A 255 -26.58 -7.35 16.13
CA GLY A 255 -27.30 -7.65 14.89
C GLY A 255 -27.39 -6.48 13.90
N ASP A 256 -26.70 -5.36 14.19
CA ASP A 256 -26.60 -4.22 13.28
C ASP A 256 -25.77 -4.59 12.04
N VAL A 257 -26.29 -4.25 10.86
CA VAL A 257 -25.60 -4.44 9.57
C VAL A 257 -24.55 -3.33 9.41
N HIS A 258 -23.31 -3.71 9.15
CA HIS A 258 -22.25 -2.74 8.89
C HIS A 258 -22.50 -1.97 7.57
N VAL A 259 -22.31 -0.66 7.62
CA VAL A 259 -22.39 0.28 6.48
C VAL A 259 -20.99 0.85 6.23
N PRO A 260 -20.21 0.27 5.31
CA PRO A 260 -18.79 0.63 5.13
C PRO A 260 -18.61 1.89 4.27
N PHE A 261 -18.02 2.93 4.83
CA PHE A 261 -17.48 4.08 4.10
C PHE A 261 -15.96 3.96 4.00
N ILE A 262 -15.48 3.65 2.80
CA ILE A 262 -14.09 3.29 2.53
C ILE A 262 -13.39 4.44 1.82
N VAL A 263 -12.19 4.82 2.25
CA VAL A 263 -11.34 5.76 1.54
C VAL A 263 -9.96 5.15 1.30
N ALA A 264 -9.43 5.34 0.10
CA ALA A 264 -8.06 5.01 -0.27
C ALA A 264 -7.49 6.20 -1.03
N HIS A 265 -6.56 6.92 -0.40
CA HIS A 265 -5.95 8.13 -0.93
C HIS A 265 -4.43 7.91 -1.03
N GLU A 266 -3.87 8.00 -2.25
CA GLU A 266 -2.44 7.72 -2.51
C GLU A 266 -2.00 6.36 -1.92
N PHE A 267 -2.78 5.32 -2.25
CA PHE A 267 -2.55 3.96 -1.78
C PHE A 267 -2.29 2.99 -2.94
N PHE A 268 -2.99 3.17 -4.06
CA PHE A 268 -2.97 2.21 -5.17
C PHE A 268 -1.74 2.39 -6.06
N ASP A 269 -1.15 3.58 -6.08
CA ASP A 269 0.10 3.89 -6.78
C ASP A 269 1.33 3.18 -6.18
N ALA A 270 1.30 2.92 -4.87
CA ALA A 270 2.34 2.19 -4.14
C ALA A 270 2.19 0.66 -4.27
N LEU A 271 1.07 0.16 -4.85
CA LEU A 271 0.86 -1.28 -4.98
C LEU A 271 1.71 -1.88 -6.13
N PRO A 272 2.30 -3.07 -5.93
CA PRO A 272 3.10 -3.76 -6.94
C PRO A 272 2.42 -3.92 -8.31
N ILE A 273 3.05 -3.40 -9.35
CA ILE A 273 2.63 -3.57 -10.75
C ILE A 273 3.48 -4.61 -11.51
N HIS A 274 2.85 -5.28 -12.46
CA HIS A 274 3.54 -5.99 -13.53
C HIS A 274 3.46 -5.15 -14.81
N ALA A 275 4.55 -5.10 -15.58
CA ALA A 275 4.54 -4.48 -16.90
C ALA A 275 4.79 -5.52 -17.98
N PHE A 276 4.08 -5.41 -19.10
CA PHE A 276 4.17 -6.34 -20.22
C PHE A 276 4.33 -5.60 -21.53
N GLU A 277 5.03 -6.22 -22.48
CA GLU A 277 5.18 -5.76 -23.85
C GLU A 277 4.63 -6.83 -24.81
N SER A 278 3.86 -6.41 -25.81
CA SER A 278 3.34 -7.30 -26.84
C SER A 278 4.45 -7.67 -27.82
N VAL A 279 4.68 -8.95 -28.04
CA VAL A 279 5.67 -9.46 -29.00
C VAL A 279 5.01 -10.30 -30.08
N ALA A 280 5.58 -10.24 -31.28
CA ALA A 280 5.21 -11.14 -32.35
C ALA A 280 5.53 -12.61 -31.95
N PRO A 281 4.72 -13.59 -32.38
CA PRO A 281 5.02 -15.00 -32.15
C PRO A 281 6.36 -15.38 -32.79
N LYS A 282 7.18 -16.17 -32.09
CA LYS A 282 8.47 -16.65 -32.64
C LYS A 282 8.23 -17.63 -33.79
N PRO A 283 9.09 -17.65 -34.84
CA PRO A 283 8.97 -18.60 -35.95
C PRO A 283 8.98 -20.07 -35.50
N GLU A 284 9.85 -20.44 -34.54
CA GLU A 284 9.92 -21.82 -34.01
C GLU A 284 8.63 -22.26 -33.29
N GLU A 285 7.89 -21.31 -32.69
CA GLU A 285 6.57 -21.58 -32.06
C GLU A 285 5.45 -21.66 -33.11
N ALA A 286 5.66 -21.11 -34.31
CA ALA A 286 4.77 -21.20 -35.46
C ALA A 286 5.01 -22.46 -36.33
N GLU A 287 6.23 -22.99 -36.36
CA GLU A 287 6.61 -24.18 -37.14
C GLU A 287 6.13 -25.52 -36.57
N VAL A 288 5.78 -25.58 -35.27
CA VAL A 288 5.20 -26.81 -34.69
C VAL A 288 3.85 -27.16 -35.38
N ASP A 289 3.18 -26.18 -35.99
CA ASP A 289 1.88 -26.34 -36.66
C ASP A 289 1.98 -27.00 -38.06
N THR A 290 3.11 -26.85 -38.79
CA THR A 290 3.27 -27.51 -40.11
C THR A 290 3.52 -29.01 -40.00
N LYS A 291 4.13 -29.48 -38.91
CA LYS A 291 4.23 -30.92 -38.61
C LYS A 291 2.91 -31.52 -38.11
N ALA A 292 2.06 -30.74 -37.46
CA ALA A 292 0.74 -31.17 -37.01
C ALA A 292 -0.25 -31.36 -38.18
N GLN A 293 -0.04 -30.69 -39.31
CA GLN A 293 -0.80 -30.89 -40.55
C GLN A 293 -0.54 -32.23 -41.25
N LEU A 294 0.47 -33.00 -40.82
CA LEU A 294 0.76 -34.35 -41.32
C LEU A 294 0.11 -35.47 -40.47
N LEU A 295 -0.65 -35.12 -39.44
CA LEU A 295 -1.32 -36.08 -38.55
C LEU A 295 -2.72 -36.44 -39.03
N THR A 296 -3.16 -37.65 -38.70
CA THR A 296 -4.46 -38.19 -39.14
C THR A 296 -5.63 -37.56 -38.36
N GLU A 297 -6.85 -37.53 -38.93
CA GLU A 297 -8.04 -36.92 -38.30
C GLU A 297 -8.35 -37.43 -36.87
N ALA A 298 -7.90 -38.64 -36.52
CA ALA A 298 -8.05 -39.21 -35.19
C ALA A 298 -7.13 -38.59 -34.13
N GLU A 299 -5.94 -38.10 -34.53
CA GLU A 299 -4.95 -37.47 -33.65
C GLU A 299 -5.28 -35.99 -33.40
N LEU A 300 -5.88 -35.32 -34.39
CA LEU A 300 -6.43 -33.96 -34.28
C LEU A 300 -7.50 -33.81 -33.19
N ARG A 301 -8.24 -34.88 -32.85
CA ARG A 301 -9.25 -34.84 -31.77
C ARG A 301 -8.65 -34.91 -30.37
N LYS A 302 -7.44 -35.46 -30.19
CA LYS A 302 -6.72 -35.48 -28.91
C LYS A 302 -5.90 -34.20 -28.66
N HIS A 303 -5.48 -33.51 -29.71
CA HIS A 303 -4.67 -32.28 -29.63
C HIS A 303 -5.46 -30.96 -29.58
N ARG A 304 -6.79 -31.01 -29.44
CA ARG A 304 -7.66 -29.82 -29.44
C ARG A 304 -7.50 -28.87 -28.23
N SER A 305 -6.55 -29.11 -27.32
CA SER A 305 -6.30 -28.25 -26.15
C SER A 305 -5.14 -27.26 -26.30
N SER A 306 -4.45 -27.17 -27.44
CA SER A 306 -3.43 -26.15 -27.64
C SER A 306 -3.43 -25.59 -29.07
N THR A 307 -4.44 -24.78 -29.38
CA THR A 307 -4.35 -23.84 -30.50
C THR A 307 -3.31 -22.78 -30.12
N THR A 308 -2.03 -22.97 -30.47
CA THR A 308 -1.02 -21.92 -30.37
C THR A 308 -1.40 -20.81 -31.35
N SER A 309 -2.00 -19.75 -30.84
CA SER A 309 -2.54 -18.68 -31.68
C SER A 309 -1.42 -17.96 -32.43
N LYS A 310 -1.59 -17.71 -33.73
CA LYS A 310 -0.80 -16.77 -34.56
C LYS A 310 -0.82 -15.31 -34.07
N LEU A 311 -1.39 -15.06 -32.89
CA LEU A 311 -1.59 -13.76 -32.32
C LEU A 311 -0.36 -13.34 -31.50
N PRO A 312 -0.08 -12.02 -31.42
CA PRO A 312 0.94 -11.52 -30.52
C PRO A 312 0.72 -11.99 -29.08
N GLN A 313 1.81 -12.17 -28.35
CA GLN A 313 1.78 -12.62 -26.96
C GLN A 313 2.34 -11.54 -26.03
N TRP A 314 1.87 -11.52 -24.79
CA TRP A 314 2.48 -10.68 -23.76
C TRP A 314 3.80 -11.30 -23.29
N ARG A 315 4.83 -10.47 -23.16
CA ARG A 315 6.09 -10.80 -22.48
C ARG A 315 6.30 -9.82 -21.34
N GLU A 316 6.61 -10.33 -20.16
CA GLU A 316 6.80 -9.51 -18.97
C GLU A 316 8.13 -8.76 -19.01
N LEU A 317 8.13 -7.51 -18.53
CA LEU A 317 9.34 -6.75 -18.24
C LEU A 317 9.83 -7.12 -16.84
N LEU A 318 11.08 -7.57 -16.76
CA LEU A 318 11.75 -8.04 -15.55
C LEU A 318 12.88 -7.10 -15.18
N VAL A 319 13.15 -6.98 -13.89
CA VAL A 319 14.23 -6.19 -13.30
C VAL A 319 15.49 -7.05 -13.20
N ALA A 320 16.59 -6.55 -13.75
CA ALA A 320 17.92 -7.14 -13.67
C ALA A 320 18.97 -6.09 -13.28
N PRO A 321 20.08 -6.47 -12.61
CA PRO A 321 21.21 -5.58 -12.39
C PRO A 321 21.73 -5.00 -13.70
N THR A 322 22.11 -3.71 -13.69
CA THR A 322 22.84 -3.11 -14.81
C THR A 322 24.24 -3.72 -14.93
N THR A 323 24.73 -3.88 -16.15
CA THR A 323 26.16 -4.18 -16.37
C THR A 323 26.96 -2.90 -16.16
N PRO A 324 27.98 -2.89 -15.27
CA PRO A 324 28.78 -1.70 -15.03
C PRO A 324 29.44 -1.21 -16.33
N ASN A 325 29.25 0.07 -16.67
CA ASN A 325 29.99 0.66 -17.77
C ASN A 325 31.46 0.80 -17.34
N LEU A 326 32.37 0.06 -17.99
CA LEU A 326 33.81 0.05 -17.68
C LEU A 326 34.37 1.49 -17.65
N THR A 327 33.90 2.36 -18.55
CA THR A 327 34.34 3.76 -18.63
C THR A 327 33.88 4.59 -17.41
N ALA A 328 32.72 4.30 -16.85
CA ALA A 328 32.19 4.99 -15.65
C ALA A 328 32.93 4.56 -14.37
N LEU A 329 33.30 3.27 -14.26
CA LEU A 329 34.11 2.76 -13.16
C LEU A 329 35.52 3.39 -13.13
N LEU A 330 36.13 3.60 -14.30
CA LEU A 330 37.46 4.21 -14.43
C LEU A 330 37.45 5.73 -14.22
N SER A 331 36.29 6.39 -14.36
CA SER A 331 36.16 7.86 -14.22
C SER A 331 35.90 8.33 -12.78
N ARG A 332 35.57 7.41 -11.86
CA ARG A 332 35.28 7.72 -10.44
C ARG A 332 36.51 8.14 -9.63
N ASP A 333 37.73 7.96 -10.16
CA ASP A 333 38.98 8.39 -9.53
C ASP A 333 39.30 9.89 -9.70
N SER A 334 38.54 10.64 -10.51
CA SER A 334 38.71 12.09 -10.59
C SER A 334 37.91 12.78 -9.47
N GLY A 335 38.59 13.16 -8.39
CA GLY A 335 38.04 13.73 -7.14
C GLY A 335 37.20 15.01 -7.27
N LYS A 336 36.02 14.92 -7.88
CA LYS A 336 34.96 15.94 -7.80
C LYS A 336 33.90 15.51 -6.78
N SER A 337 33.42 16.47 -6.00
CA SER A 337 32.47 16.31 -4.90
C SER A 337 31.23 15.48 -5.29
N PRO A 338 30.74 14.58 -4.44
CA PRO A 338 29.71 13.59 -4.80
C PRO A 338 28.26 14.10 -4.78
N ASP A 339 28.01 15.37 -4.43
CA ASP A 339 26.68 15.80 -3.97
C ASP A 339 25.67 16.18 -5.09
N HIS A 340 26.08 16.17 -6.36
CA HIS A 340 25.26 16.69 -7.47
C HIS A 340 25.18 15.81 -8.74
N ARG A 341 25.58 14.53 -8.68
CA ARG A 341 25.32 13.59 -9.77
C ARG A 341 24.30 12.56 -9.33
N GLU A 342 23.18 12.49 -10.04
CA GLU A 342 22.23 11.40 -9.94
C GLU A 342 22.99 10.08 -10.11
N HIS A 343 22.81 9.13 -9.18
CA HIS A 343 23.51 7.85 -9.28
C HIS A 343 23.09 7.14 -10.58
N ASP A 344 24.04 6.52 -11.26
CA ASP A 344 23.72 5.66 -12.40
C ASP A 344 22.76 4.54 -11.95
N PRO A 345 21.72 4.22 -12.74
CA PRO A 345 20.79 3.14 -12.44
C PRO A 345 21.49 1.83 -12.08
N GLU A 346 21.12 1.28 -10.93
CA GLU A 346 21.70 0.02 -10.45
C GLU A 346 20.99 -1.20 -11.04
N PHE A 347 19.75 -1.01 -11.46
CA PHE A 347 18.93 -2.00 -12.13
C PHE A 347 18.39 -1.45 -13.46
N GLN A 348 17.90 -2.35 -14.30
CA GLN A 348 17.30 -2.05 -15.59
C GLN A 348 16.18 -3.03 -15.90
N LEU A 349 15.30 -2.63 -16.83
CA LEU A 349 14.28 -3.51 -17.36
C LEU A 349 14.84 -4.36 -18.50
N THR A 350 14.46 -5.63 -18.50
CA THR A 350 14.79 -6.62 -19.52
C THR A 350 13.54 -7.41 -19.87
N LEU A 351 13.36 -7.78 -21.14
CA LEU A 351 12.19 -8.56 -21.54
C LEU A 351 12.37 -10.03 -21.18
N ALA A 352 11.33 -10.65 -20.64
CA ALA A 352 11.32 -12.10 -20.39
C ALA A 352 11.51 -12.89 -21.69
N LYS A 353 12.36 -13.91 -21.65
CA LYS A 353 12.69 -14.75 -22.83
C LYS A 353 11.52 -15.65 -23.27
N ALA A 354 10.61 -15.94 -22.34
CA ALA A 354 9.43 -16.79 -22.50
C ALA A 354 8.24 -16.20 -21.72
N SER A 355 7.03 -16.73 -21.94
CA SER A 355 5.84 -16.36 -21.15
C SER A 355 6.07 -16.69 -19.67
N THR A 356 5.82 -15.72 -18.81
CA THR A 356 5.75 -15.93 -17.35
C THR A 356 4.32 -16.30 -16.94
N PRO A 357 4.10 -16.92 -15.77
CA PRO A 357 2.75 -17.17 -15.26
C PRO A 357 1.87 -15.91 -15.25
N SER A 358 2.43 -14.76 -14.83
CA SER A 358 1.74 -13.47 -14.81
C SER A 358 1.31 -13.01 -16.20
N SER A 359 2.12 -13.26 -17.24
CA SER A 359 1.78 -12.88 -18.62
C SER A 359 0.63 -13.70 -19.21
N LEU A 360 0.33 -14.86 -18.64
CA LEU A 360 -0.74 -15.76 -19.12
C LEU A 360 -2.10 -15.45 -18.49
N VAL A 361 -2.13 -14.73 -17.36
CA VAL A 361 -3.36 -14.46 -16.58
C VAL A 361 -3.87 -13.03 -16.76
N ILE A 362 -3.30 -12.26 -17.68
CA ILE A 362 -3.79 -10.92 -18.00
C ILE A 362 -5.23 -11.04 -18.53
N PRO A 363 -6.19 -10.28 -17.97
CA PRO A 363 -7.57 -10.33 -18.45
C PRO A 363 -7.69 -10.04 -19.95
N GLU A 364 -8.38 -10.90 -20.70
CA GLU A 364 -8.59 -10.74 -22.16
C GLU A 364 -9.72 -9.74 -22.48
N ARG A 365 -9.64 -8.54 -21.89
CA ARG A 365 -10.61 -7.43 -22.06
C ARG A 365 -10.40 -6.70 -23.39
N PRO A 366 -11.42 -6.02 -23.95
CA PRO A 366 -11.29 -5.29 -25.23
C PRO A 366 -10.10 -4.33 -25.28
N ARG A 367 -9.86 -3.57 -24.22
CA ARG A 367 -8.74 -2.62 -24.12
C ARG A 367 -7.37 -3.29 -24.17
N TYR A 368 -7.20 -4.42 -23.48
CA TYR A 368 -5.95 -5.17 -23.48
C TYR A 368 -5.77 -5.93 -24.78
N ARG A 369 -6.84 -6.47 -25.36
CA ARG A 369 -6.80 -7.16 -26.66
C ARG A 369 -6.41 -6.22 -27.79
N ALA A 370 -6.94 -4.99 -27.79
CA ALA A 370 -6.58 -3.95 -28.75
C ALA A 370 -5.08 -3.65 -28.68
N LEU A 371 -4.54 -3.42 -27.48
CA LEU A 371 -3.11 -3.17 -27.28
C LEU A 371 -2.26 -4.39 -27.61
N LYS A 372 -2.69 -5.60 -27.24
CA LYS A 372 -2.00 -6.85 -27.56
C LYS A 372 -1.84 -7.02 -29.07
N SER A 373 -2.86 -6.67 -29.85
CA SER A 373 -2.80 -6.78 -31.32
C SER A 373 -1.75 -5.88 -31.98
N GLN A 374 -1.32 -4.82 -31.29
CA GLN A 374 -0.29 -3.90 -31.73
C GLN A 374 1.06 -4.30 -31.11
N VAL A 375 1.94 -4.93 -31.89
CA VAL A 375 3.27 -5.34 -31.44
C VAL A 375 4.04 -4.15 -30.87
N SER A 376 4.81 -4.38 -29.81
CA SER A 376 5.54 -3.40 -29.01
C SER A 376 4.68 -2.46 -28.17
N SER A 377 3.34 -2.66 -28.12
CA SER A 377 2.51 -1.99 -27.12
C SER A 377 2.87 -2.48 -25.73
N ARG A 378 2.81 -1.59 -24.75
CA ARG A 378 3.04 -1.90 -23.34
C ARG A 378 1.77 -1.72 -22.52
N VAL A 379 1.70 -2.44 -21.42
CA VAL A 379 0.65 -2.31 -20.41
C VAL A 379 1.24 -2.51 -19.02
N GLU A 380 0.72 -1.76 -18.05
CA GLU A 380 0.99 -1.96 -16.63
C GLU A 380 -0.30 -2.45 -15.95
N VAL A 381 -0.18 -3.47 -15.10
CA VAL A 381 -1.32 -4.14 -14.46
C VAL A 381 -0.99 -4.43 -13.00
N SER A 382 -1.90 -4.09 -12.09
CA SER A 382 -1.81 -4.45 -10.68
C SER A 382 -2.91 -5.44 -10.28
N PRO A 383 -2.58 -6.74 -10.17
CA PRO A 383 -3.50 -7.73 -9.59
C PRO A 383 -3.86 -7.41 -8.13
N GLU A 384 -2.93 -6.83 -7.37
CA GLU A 384 -3.17 -6.46 -5.97
C GLU A 384 -4.22 -5.37 -5.85
N SER A 385 -4.13 -4.32 -6.68
CA SER A 385 -5.13 -3.26 -6.74
C SER A 385 -6.52 -3.82 -7.03
N SER A 386 -6.61 -4.78 -7.95
CA SER A 386 -7.87 -5.46 -8.28
C SER A 386 -8.43 -6.19 -7.05
N ARG A 387 -7.60 -6.92 -6.27
CA ARG A 387 -8.04 -7.62 -5.06
C ARG A 387 -8.68 -6.67 -4.03
N TYR A 388 -8.04 -5.53 -3.74
CA TYR A 388 -8.59 -4.54 -2.80
C TYR A 388 -9.93 -3.99 -3.27
N VAL A 389 -10.04 -3.65 -4.56
CA VAL A 389 -11.27 -3.08 -5.11
C VAL A 389 -12.40 -4.11 -5.17
N MET A 390 -12.08 -5.37 -5.46
CA MET A 390 -13.05 -6.45 -5.34
C MET A 390 -13.57 -6.55 -3.91
N GLU A 391 -12.71 -6.49 -2.90
CA GLU A 391 -13.14 -6.51 -1.49
C GLU A 391 -14.02 -5.31 -1.13
N PHE A 392 -13.71 -4.11 -1.64
CA PHE A 392 -14.56 -2.92 -1.45
C PHE A 392 -15.96 -3.14 -2.05
N ALA A 393 -16.01 -3.66 -3.28
CA ALA A 393 -17.26 -3.93 -3.97
C ALA A 393 -18.11 -5.01 -3.28
N HIS A 394 -17.51 -6.10 -2.78
CA HIS A 394 -18.22 -7.12 -2.00
C HIS A 394 -18.81 -6.52 -0.72
N ARG A 395 -18.03 -5.70 0.01
CA ARG A 395 -18.49 -5.06 1.24
C ARG A 395 -19.67 -4.12 1.00
N ILE A 396 -19.62 -3.31 -0.06
CA ILE A 396 -20.67 -2.33 -0.38
C ILE A 396 -21.90 -3.01 -0.99
N GLY A 397 -21.69 -3.90 -1.95
CA GLY A 397 -22.74 -4.61 -2.66
C GLY A 397 -23.45 -5.70 -1.84
N GLY A 398 -22.86 -6.11 -0.71
CA GLY A 398 -23.43 -7.11 0.18
C GLY A 398 -23.41 -8.53 -0.39
N ASP A 399 -24.05 -9.47 0.31
CA ASP A 399 -24.14 -10.88 -0.10
C ASP A 399 -25.07 -11.04 -1.30
N SER A 400 -24.57 -10.73 -2.50
CA SER A 400 -25.19 -11.14 -3.76
C SER A 400 -24.90 -12.61 -3.99
N GLN A 401 -25.56 -13.50 -3.25
CA GLN A 401 -25.45 -14.92 -3.54
C GLN A 401 -26.33 -15.30 -4.75
N LEU A 402 -25.63 -15.67 -5.81
CA LEU A 402 -25.96 -16.76 -6.75
C LEU A 402 -26.04 -18.14 -6.03
N SER A 403 -26.11 -18.22 -4.70
CA SER A 403 -26.34 -19.49 -4.00
C SER A 403 -27.78 -19.95 -4.19
N SER A 404 -27.92 -21.24 -4.45
CA SER A 404 -29.18 -21.97 -4.53
C SER A 404 -29.94 -22.06 -3.20
N SER A 405 -29.53 -21.32 -2.17
CA SER A 405 -30.07 -21.40 -0.81
C SER A 405 -30.40 -20.00 -0.32
N PRO A 406 -31.65 -19.70 0.10
CA PRO A 406 -32.01 -18.37 0.57
C PRO A 406 -31.23 -18.04 1.85
N PRO A 407 -30.45 -16.94 1.89
CA PRO A 407 -29.88 -16.47 3.15
C PRO A 407 -31.02 -16.01 4.08
N ALA A 408 -30.87 -16.29 5.38
CA ALA A 408 -31.87 -15.98 6.40
C ALA A 408 -32.11 -14.45 6.60
N SER A 409 -31.20 -13.61 6.11
CA SER A 409 -31.43 -12.17 5.89
C SER A 409 -30.67 -11.73 4.63
N LYS A 410 -31.34 -11.03 3.71
CA LYS A 410 -30.69 -10.46 2.52
C LYS A 410 -29.96 -9.18 2.95
N SER A 411 -28.63 -9.19 2.94
CA SER A 411 -27.85 -7.97 3.15
C SER A 411 -28.08 -7.01 1.98
N THR A 412 -28.67 -5.84 2.24
CA THR A 412 -28.98 -4.85 1.21
C THR A 412 -27.74 -4.02 0.90
N PRO A 413 -27.37 -3.75 -0.37
CA PRO A 413 -26.26 -2.89 -0.71
C PRO A 413 -26.26 -1.55 0.07
N ALA A 414 -25.15 -1.19 0.70
CA ALA A 414 -24.98 0.06 1.47
C ALA A 414 -23.48 0.36 1.70
N GLY A 415 -23.16 1.60 2.03
CA GLY A 415 -21.79 2.10 2.14
C GLY A 415 -21.35 2.87 0.89
N ALA A 416 -20.09 3.26 0.82
CA ALA A 416 -19.48 3.83 -0.38
C ALA A 416 -17.95 3.73 -0.28
N ALA A 417 -17.25 3.64 -1.40
CA ALA A 417 -15.80 3.78 -1.46
C ALA A 417 -15.41 5.00 -2.29
N LEU A 418 -14.37 5.69 -1.87
CA LEU A 418 -13.72 6.78 -2.60
C LEU A 418 -12.24 6.47 -2.79
N ILE A 419 -11.81 6.40 -4.04
CA ILE A 419 -10.43 6.13 -4.43
C ILE A 419 -9.87 7.39 -5.08
N ILE A 420 -8.78 7.92 -4.52
CA ILE A 420 -8.14 9.15 -4.97
C ILE A 420 -6.66 8.88 -5.19
N ASP A 421 -6.24 8.91 -6.45
CA ASP A 421 -4.86 8.60 -6.81
C ASP A 421 -4.51 9.26 -8.15
N TYR A 422 -3.23 9.27 -8.52
CA TYR A 422 -2.85 9.77 -9.85
C TYR A 422 -2.85 8.66 -10.89
N GLY A 423 -3.20 9.05 -12.11
CA GLY A 423 -3.27 8.13 -13.23
C GLY A 423 -4.00 8.74 -14.44
N PRO A 424 -4.04 8.00 -15.56
CA PRO A 424 -4.79 8.41 -16.74
C PRO A 424 -6.31 8.41 -16.51
N LEU A 425 -7.05 9.14 -17.36
CA LEU A 425 -8.52 9.15 -17.34
C LEU A 425 -9.11 7.89 -18.01
N ASP A 426 -8.61 7.54 -19.18
CA ASP A 426 -9.26 6.61 -20.11
C ASP A 426 -8.29 5.64 -20.81
N THR A 427 -6.99 5.73 -20.51
CA THR A 427 -5.95 4.87 -21.10
C THR A 427 -5.37 3.88 -20.09
N VAL A 428 -4.83 2.77 -20.58
CA VAL A 428 -4.00 1.87 -19.77
C VAL A 428 -2.65 2.56 -19.47
N PRO A 429 -2.18 2.60 -18.22
CA PRO A 429 -0.87 3.17 -17.89
C PRO A 429 0.28 2.48 -18.61
N VAL A 430 1.29 3.28 -19.00
CA VAL A 430 2.51 2.82 -19.65
C VAL A 430 3.70 3.68 -19.24
N ASN A 431 4.83 3.03 -18.94
CA ASN A 431 6.09 3.67 -18.54
C ASN A 431 5.89 4.65 -17.37
N SER A 432 5.04 4.30 -16.40
CA SER A 432 4.68 5.19 -15.30
C SER A 432 5.56 5.01 -14.05
N LEU A 433 6.27 3.88 -13.96
CA LEU A 433 7.12 3.53 -12.82
C LEU A 433 8.18 4.62 -12.57
N ARG A 434 8.18 5.15 -11.36
CA ARG A 434 9.06 6.23 -10.92
C ARG A 434 9.43 6.07 -9.46
N ALA A 435 10.43 6.82 -9.01
CA ALA A 435 10.67 6.97 -7.58
C ALA A 435 10.76 8.43 -7.15
N ILE A 436 10.40 8.71 -5.90
CA ILE A 436 10.46 10.03 -5.30
C ILE A 436 11.41 9.98 -4.10
N ARG A 437 12.32 10.95 -4.04
CA ARG A 437 13.23 11.15 -2.92
C ARG A 437 13.54 12.62 -2.75
N LYS A 438 13.42 13.15 -1.53
CA LYS A 438 13.65 14.57 -1.20
C LYS A 438 12.95 15.54 -2.17
N HIS A 439 11.66 15.30 -2.44
CA HIS A 439 10.82 16.07 -3.37
C HIS A 439 11.29 16.08 -4.83
N LYS A 440 12.11 15.10 -5.24
CA LYS A 440 12.58 14.95 -6.63
C LYS A 440 12.18 13.58 -7.17
N ILE A 441 11.68 13.58 -8.40
CA ILE A 441 11.50 12.36 -9.18
C ILE A 441 12.87 11.89 -9.64
N ILE A 442 13.19 10.64 -9.35
CA ILE A 442 14.42 9.96 -9.73
C ILE A 442 14.09 8.63 -10.40
N SER A 443 15.09 7.98 -10.99
CA SER A 443 14.93 6.62 -11.51
C SER A 443 14.46 5.65 -10.41
N PRO A 444 13.49 4.75 -10.68
CA PRO A 444 13.07 3.72 -9.71
C PRO A 444 14.13 2.66 -9.47
N PHE A 445 15.22 2.66 -10.27
CA PHE A 445 16.27 1.66 -10.22
C PHE A 445 17.53 2.11 -9.46
N VAL A 446 17.40 3.14 -8.63
CA VAL A 446 18.45 3.59 -7.70
C VAL A 446 17.90 3.66 -6.29
N TYR A 447 18.78 3.58 -5.29
CA TYR A 447 18.42 3.75 -3.88
C TYR A 447 17.30 2.83 -3.41
N ALA A 448 17.37 1.54 -3.78
CA ALA A 448 16.36 0.56 -3.38
C ALA A 448 16.13 0.59 -1.86
N GLY A 449 14.88 0.83 -1.44
CA GLY A 449 14.47 0.98 -0.05
C GLY A 449 14.67 2.35 0.59
N ASP A 450 15.28 3.30 -0.12
CA ASP A 450 15.56 4.68 0.33
C ASP A 450 14.80 5.74 -0.49
N ALA A 451 13.99 5.30 -1.45
CA ALA A 451 13.14 6.13 -2.28
C ALA A 451 11.77 5.48 -2.39
N ASP A 452 10.73 6.30 -2.44
CA ASP A 452 9.36 5.84 -2.61
C ASP A 452 9.13 5.48 -4.07
N ILE A 453 8.77 4.24 -4.37
CA ILE A 453 8.54 3.76 -5.74
C ILE A 453 7.04 3.70 -5.99
N SER A 454 6.61 4.28 -7.10
CA SER A 454 5.20 4.35 -7.44
C SER A 454 4.92 4.24 -8.93
N ALA A 455 3.67 3.94 -9.26
CA ALA A 455 3.16 3.80 -10.63
C ALA A 455 1.78 4.43 -10.79
N ASP A 456 1.41 4.82 -12.00
CA ASP A 456 0.09 5.38 -12.29
C ASP A 456 -1.01 4.33 -12.11
N VAL A 457 -2.12 4.75 -11.49
CA VAL A 457 -3.26 3.87 -11.24
C VAL A 457 -4.13 3.70 -12.48
N ASP A 458 -4.44 2.45 -12.81
CA ASP A 458 -5.35 2.10 -13.88
C ASP A 458 -6.81 2.08 -13.38
N PHE A 459 -7.44 3.24 -13.33
CA PHE A 459 -8.83 3.40 -12.86
C PHE A 459 -9.84 2.56 -13.66
N GLY A 460 -9.58 2.32 -14.94
CA GLY A 460 -10.44 1.45 -15.75
C GLY A 460 -10.37 -0.01 -15.29
N ALA A 461 -9.19 -0.52 -14.93
CA ALA A 461 -9.05 -1.86 -14.35
C ALA A 461 -9.72 -1.95 -12.97
N LEU A 462 -9.64 -0.89 -12.16
CA LEU A 462 -10.30 -0.85 -10.86
C LEU A 462 -11.84 -0.89 -11.01
N ALA A 463 -12.39 -0.08 -11.92
CA ALA A 463 -13.82 -0.06 -12.19
C ALA A 463 -14.34 -1.43 -12.64
N ASP A 464 -13.61 -2.04 -13.58
CA ASP A 464 -13.85 -3.38 -14.07
C ASP A 464 -13.84 -4.44 -12.94
N ALA A 465 -12.84 -4.39 -12.05
CA ALA A 465 -12.72 -5.32 -10.92
C ALA A 465 -13.88 -5.15 -9.91
N ALA A 466 -14.34 -3.93 -9.68
CA ALA A 466 -15.48 -3.66 -8.80
C ALA A 466 -16.79 -4.23 -9.35
N LEU A 467 -17.07 -3.97 -10.65
CA LEU A 467 -18.30 -4.40 -11.32
C LEU A 467 -18.37 -5.92 -11.46
N GLU A 468 -17.24 -6.59 -11.66
CA GLU A 468 -17.16 -8.06 -11.70
C GLU A 468 -17.32 -8.71 -10.32
N ALA A 469 -16.84 -8.05 -9.27
CA ALA A 469 -16.91 -8.55 -7.92
C ALA A 469 -18.33 -8.56 -7.35
N SER A 470 -19.16 -7.56 -7.66
CA SER A 470 -20.51 -7.49 -7.12
C SER A 470 -21.49 -6.79 -8.08
N PRO A 471 -22.65 -7.42 -8.40
CA PRO A 471 -23.72 -6.73 -9.14
C PRO A 471 -24.48 -5.72 -8.26
N GLY A 472 -24.19 -5.67 -6.96
CA GLY A 472 -24.81 -4.74 -6.02
C GLY A 472 -24.15 -3.36 -5.97
N VAL A 473 -23.15 -3.09 -6.84
CA VAL A 473 -22.45 -1.81 -6.89
C VAL A 473 -22.47 -1.22 -8.29
N GLU A 474 -22.38 0.11 -8.35
CA GLU A 474 -22.08 0.89 -9.55
C GLU A 474 -20.81 1.70 -9.32
N VAL A 475 -20.08 1.99 -10.40
CA VAL A 475 -18.82 2.75 -10.36
C VAL A 475 -18.99 4.08 -11.10
N HIS A 476 -18.50 5.16 -10.50
CA HIS A 476 -18.49 6.50 -11.09
C HIS A 476 -17.07 7.05 -11.17
N GLY A 477 -16.76 7.68 -12.31
CA GLY A 477 -15.43 8.21 -12.61
C GLY A 477 -14.58 7.27 -13.47
N PRO A 478 -13.25 7.50 -13.53
CA PRO A 478 -12.53 8.56 -12.83
C PRO A 478 -12.93 9.97 -13.31
N VAL A 479 -12.83 10.96 -12.43
CA VAL A 479 -12.89 12.39 -12.77
C VAL A 479 -11.63 13.09 -12.27
N GLU A 480 -11.25 14.23 -12.87
CA GLU A 480 -10.13 15.03 -12.38
C GLU A 480 -10.40 15.58 -10.97
N GLN A 481 -9.41 15.46 -10.07
CA GLN A 481 -9.52 15.92 -8.68
C GLN A 481 -9.89 17.39 -8.59
N GLY A 482 -9.32 18.24 -9.44
CA GLY A 482 -9.58 19.67 -9.40
C GLY A 482 -11.04 20.01 -9.72
N MET A 483 -11.62 19.30 -10.70
CA MET A 483 -13.04 19.42 -11.03
C MET A 483 -13.91 18.92 -9.87
N TRP A 484 -13.58 17.76 -9.31
CA TRP A 484 -14.33 17.15 -8.22
C TRP A 484 -14.35 18.03 -6.96
N LEU A 485 -13.19 18.53 -6.51
CA LEU A 485 -13.08 19.43 -5.37
C LEU A 485 -13.80 20.76 -5.59
N THR A 486 -13.75 21.29 -6.83
CA THR A 486 -14.49 22.51 -7.20
C THR A 486 -15.99 22.29 -7.09
N GLN A 487 -16.51 21.16 -7.56
CA GLN A 487 -17.95 20.83 -7.44
C GLN A 487 -18.40 20.64 -5.99
N LEU A 488 -17.50 20.21 -5.09
CA LEU A 488 -17.79 20.09 -3.65
C LEU A 488 -17.68 21.42 -2.88
N GLY A 489 -17.27 22.50 -3.54
CA GLY A 489 -17.24 23.83 -2.93
C GLY A 489 -15.93 24.17 -2.18
N ILE A 490 -14.79 23.70 -2.70
CA ILE A 490 -13.47 23.99 -2.10
C ILE A 490 -13.18 25.49 -1.99
N LYS A 491 -13.60 26.28 -2.97
CA LYS A 491 -13.38 27.73 -2.99
C LYS A 491 -14.18 28.41 -1.88
N GLU A 492 -15.44 28.04 -1.74
CA GLU A 492 -16.36 28.56 -0.72
C GLU A 492 -15.83 28.25 0.68
N ARG A 493 -15.29 27.04 0.88
CA ARG A 493 -14.68 26.66 2.16
C ARG A 493 -13.38 27.43 2.43
N ALA A 494 -12.52 27.58 1.44
CA ALA A 494 -11.30 28.38 1.56
C ALA A 494 -11.61 29.85 1.94
N GLU A 495 -12.56 30.47 1.25
CA GLU A 495 -12.99 31.85 1.55
C GLU A 495 -13.55 31.99 2.97
N ARG A 496 -14.32 31.01 3.45
CA ARG A 496 -14.82 31.01 4.82
C ARG A 496 -13.69 30.95 5.85
N LEU A 497 -12.72 30.06 5.66
CA LEU A 497 -11.57 29.93 6.55
C LEU A 497 -10.69 31.18 6.55
N LEU A 498 -10.47 31.81 5.39
CA LEU A 498 -9.75 33.09 5.28
C LEU A 498 -10.48 34.20 6.05
N LYS A 499 -11.80 34.28 5.94
CA LYS A 499 -12.63 35.23 6.72
C LYS A 499 -12.55 34.97 8.22
N GLU A 500 -12.57 33.72 8.65
CA GLU A 500 -12.43 33.35 10.07
C GLU A 500 -11.05 33.73 10.62
N LEU A 501 -9.97 33.49 9.86
CA LEU A 501 -8.62 33.92 10.23
C LEU A 501 -8.49 35.45 10.33
N ALA A 502 -9.13 36.20 9.42
CA ALA A 502 -9.12 37.66 9.45
C ALA A 502 -9.94 38.24 10.62
N LYS A 503 -11.00 37.55 11.08
CA LYS A 503 -11.77 37.97 12.26
C LYS A 503 -11.00 37.73 13.56
N ASN A 504 -10.35 36.58 13.67
CA ASN A 504 -9.62 36.19 14.88
C ASN A 504 -8.31 36.94 15.07
N SER A 505 -7.81 37.66 14.06
CA SER A 505 -6.58 38.44 14.16
C SER A 505 -6.74 39.78 14.87
N HIS A 506 -7.96 40.21 15.24
CA HIS A 506 -8.24 41.47 15.95
C HIS A 506 -7.49 42.72 15.41
N GLY A 507 -7.19 42.75 14.10
CA GLY A 507 -6.44 43.85 13.47
C GLY A 507 -4.93 43.85 13.74
N ALA A 508 -4.37 42.83 14.40
CA ALA A 508 -2.93 42.62 14.53
C ALA A 508 -2.42 41.75 13.36
N ASP A 509 -1.66 42.35 12.45
CA ASP A 509 -0.92 41.64 11.40
C ASP A 509 0.27 40.91 12.02
N SER A 510 0.01 39.78 12.67
CA SER A 510 1.08 38.86 13.08
C SER A 510 1.63 38.17 11.82
N PRO A 511 2.98 38.12 11.63
CA PRO A 511 3.61 37.37 10.55
C PRO A 511 3.15 35.90 10.48
N GLU A 512 2.77 35.32 11.62
CA GLU A 512 2.25 33.96 11.67
C GLU A 512 0.86 33.82 11.02
N ILE A 513 -0.02 34.80 11.22
CA ILE A 513 -1.37 34.80 10.65
C ILE A 513 -1.29 35.00 9.13
N GLU A 514 -0.44 35.91 8.66
CA GLU A 514 -0.20 36.12 7.22
C GLU A 514 0.40 34.88 6.56
N LYS A 515 1.31 34.19 7.23
CA LYS A 515 1.82 32.89 6.78
C LYS A 515 0.70 31.85 6.69
N ARG A 516 -0.18 31.75 7.68
CA ARG A 516 -1.33 30.82 7.66
C ARG A 516 -2.30 31.15 6.52
N LYS A 517 -2.62 32.43 6.29
CA LYS A 517 -3.45 32.87 5.16
C LYS A 517 -2.83 32.49 3.82
N THR A 518 -1.53 32.76 3.65
CA THR A 518 -0.78 32.43 2.43
C THR A 518 -0.73 30.92 2.19
N ASN A 519 -0.46 30.13 3.23
CA ASN A 519 -0.45 28.67 3.14
C ASN A 519 -1.83 28.12 2.78
N LEU A 520 -2.90 28.64 3.38
CA LEU A 520 -4.26 28.26 3.05
C LEU A 520 -4.57 28.55 1.58
N GLU A 521 -4.29 29.78 1.12
CA GLU A 521 -4.57 30.24 -0.24
C GLU A 521 -3.79 29.47 -1.31
N THR A 522 -2.50 29.21 -1.06
CA THR A 522 -1.66 28.42 -1.98
C THR A 522 -2.01 26.94 -1.94
N GLY A 523 -2.38 26.42 -0.77
CA GLY A 523 -2.69 25.00 -0.55
C GLY A 523 -3.94 24.56 -1.32
N TRP A 524 -5.07 25.26 -1.18
CA TRP A 524 -6.29 24.86 -1.89
C TRP A 524 -6.17 25.03 -3.41
N LYS A 525 -5.47 26.07 -3.88
CA LYS A 525 -5.17 26.26 -5.31
C LYS A 525 -4.34 25.12 -5.86
N ARG A 526 -3.29 24.71 -5.14
CA ARG A 526 -2.46 23.57 -5.52
C ARG A 526 -3.29 22.29 -5.70
N LEU A 527 -4.31 22.07 -4.89
CA LEU A 527 -5.18 20.89 -5.00
C LEU A 527 -6.04 20.86 -6.27
N VAL A 528 -6.36 22.03 -6.85
CA VAL A 528 -7.29 22.15 -8.00
C VAL A 528 -6.65 22.56 -9.31
N GLU A 529 -5.50 23.23 -9.28
CA GLU A 529 -4.82 23.69 -10.49
C GLU A 529 -4.24 22.51 -11.29
N GLY A 530 -4.34 22.57 -12.62
CA GLY A 530 -3.81 21.55 -13.54
C GLY A 530 -2.37 21.80 -14.01
N GLY A 531 -1.68 22.79 -13.45
CA GLY A 531 -0.30 23.12 -13.83
C GLY A 531 0.75 22.13 -13.30
N PRO A 532 2.03 22.27 -13.66
CA PRO A 532 3.10 21.33 -13.29
C PRO A 532 3.32 21.14 -11.77
N LYS A 533 2.88 22.11 -10.96
CA LYS A 533 2.95 22.06 -9.49
C LYS A 533 1.59 21.73 -8.84
N GLY A 534 0.53 21.74 -9.65
CA GLY A 534 -0.84 21.50 -9.22
C GLY A 534 -1.22 20.03 -9.32
N MET A 535 -2.16 19.62 -8.49
CA MET A 535 -2.62 18.23 -8.36
C MET A 535 -3.93 18.00 -9.10
N GLY A 536 -4.63 19.06 -9.52
CA GLY A 536 -6.01 18.97 -9.97
C GLY A 536 -6.21 18.09 -11.20
N LYS A 537 -5.24 18.09 -12.13
CA LYS A 537 -5.28 17.26 -13.35
C LYS A 537 -4.55 15.93 -13.20
N ALA A 538 -3.49 15.87 -12.39
CA ALA A 538 -2.72 14.64 -12.19
C ALA A 538 -3.55 13.59 -11.43
N TYR A 539 -4.21 14.03 -10.36
CA TYR A 539 -5.04 13.18 -9.51
C TYR A 539 -6.43 12.97 -10.10
N LYS A 540 -6.95 11.77 -9.87
CA LYS A 540 -8.29 11.35 -10.23
C LYS A 540 -9.04 10.87 -9.01
N VAL A 541 -10.36 10.94 -9.12
CA VAL A 541 -11.29 10.46 -8.10
C VAL A 541 -12.25 9.47 -8.74
N MET A 542 -12.39 8.30 -8.13
CA MET A 542 -13.35 7.26 -8.51
C MET A 542 -14.18 6.87 -7.29
N ALA A 543 -15.48 6.68 -7.49
CA ALA A 543 -16.40 6.24 -6.44
C ALA A 543 -17.01 4.89 -6.77
N ILE A 544 -17.16 4.05 -5.74
CA ILE A 544 -17.93 2.80 -5.80
C ILE A 544 -19.09 2.96 -4.83
N VAL A 545 -20.32 2.86 -5.31
CA VAL A 545 -21.52 3.09 -4.50
C VAL A 545 -22.54 1.97 -4.75
N PRO A 546 -23.53 1.77 -3.87
CA PRO A 546 -24.60 0.81 -4.09
C PRO A 546 -25.31 1.04 -5.42
N GLU A 547 -25.55 -0.03 -6.16
CA GLU A 547 -26.32 -0.02 -7.40
C GLU A 547 -27.72 0.56 -7.12
N ASN A 548 -28.10 1.58 -7.89
CA ASN A 548 -29.38 2.27 -7.71
C ASN A 548 -30.25 2.33 -8.98
N GLY A 549 -29.90 1.58 -10.01
CA GLY A 549 -30.58 1.53 -11.30
C GLY A 549 -30.37 2.80 -12.12
N GLY A 550 -29.24 3.49 -11.94
CA GLY A 550 -28.94 4.77 -12.58
C GLY A 550 -29.85 5.93 -12.17
N ARG A 551 -30.61 5.78 -11.07
CA ARG A 551 -31.52 6.80 -10.55
C ARG A 551 -30.78 8.01 -9.99
N ARG A 552 -29.56 7.83 -9.50
CA ARG A 552 -28.80 8.88 -8.83
C ARG A 552 -27.30 8.73 -9.10
N ARG A 553 -26.66 9.85 -9.42
CA ARG A 553 -25.20 9.95 -9.49
C ARG A 553 -24.65 10.57 -8.20
N PRO A 554 -23.48 10.16 -7.70
CA PRO A 554 -22.79 10.81 -6.61
C PRO A 554 -22.44 12.27 -6.91
N VAL A 555 -22.37 13.10 -5.85
CA VAL A 555 -21.92 14.49 -5.97
C VAL A 555 -20.46 14.52 -6.43
N GLY A 556 -20.12 15.41 -7.35
CA GLY A 556 -18.79 15.45 -7.96
C GLY A 556 -18.63 14.57 -9.20
N PHE A 557 -19.64 13.74 -9.53
CA PHE A 557 -19.64 12.82 -10.68
C PHE A 557 -20.81 13.09 -11.65
N GLY A 558 -21.25 14.35 -11.70
CA GLY A 558 -22.42 14.79 -12.46
C GLY A 558 -23.76 14.63 -11.72
N GLY A 559 -23.74 14.28 -10.44
CA GLY A 559 -24.91 14.23 -9.56
C GLY A 559 -25.11 15.48 -8.68
N HIS A 560 -26.21 15.49 -7.93
CA HIS A 560 -26.56 16.55 -6.98
C HIS A 560 -26.79 15.97 -5.57
N VAL A 561 -26.83 16.84 -4.56
CA VAL A 561 -27.16 16.43 -3.18
C VAL A 561 -28.61 15.97 -3.16
N VAL A 562 -28.84 14.76 -2.62
CA VAL A 562 -30.17 14.17 -2.43
C VAL A 562 -30.32 13.85 -0.96
N GLY A 563 -31.42 14.27 -0.34
CA GLY A 563 -31.70 13.98 1.07
C GLY A 563 -32.87 14.72 1.64
#